data_AF-A0A957EBP5-F1
#
_entry.id   AF-A0A957EBP5-F1
#
_cell.length_a   1.000
_cell.length_b   1.000
_cell.length_c   1.000
_cell.angle_alpha   90.00
_cell.angle_beta   90.00
_cell.angle_gamma   90.00
#
_symmetry.space_group_name_H-M   'P 1'
#
loop_
_entity.id
_entity.type
_entity.pdbx_description
1 polymer ?
#
loop_
_entity_poly.entity_id
_entity_poly.type
_entity_poly.pdbx_seq_one_letter_code
_entity_poly.pdbx_strand_id
1 'polypeptide(L)'
;WQLLTGEWERPLPVGSGGLFRVDVPIQPADSVEGSLTLRLFTADGGQELANHTLLITDLGDDGWPSFFFTPFPSEWGETFLAKLSFVGSGEVQVGSTAVGEWAFASYVKARPGLVNQSGKTRVFRNEGNLGRAFVVPSAQIAASPEAALTAVQNHADELDQLVVLELEGNPDPPLASDVGNASGEVAITQAGLNEVVLQAEMAAPGFVVLADAYDAGWQAEIDGQITAVYRANTVVRAVYVPAGSHKIVFRYRPLSFFVGAAGSGLALLGLVLLGVTAVWKRPFTGSR
;
A
#
# COMPACT_ATOMS: atom_id res chain seq x y z
N TRP A 1 -6.81 -11.07 30.54
CA TRP A 1 -6.29 -12.32 29.98
C TRP A 1 -7.07 -13.48 30.53
N GLN A 2 -7.48 -14.38 29.66
CA GLN A 2 -8.28 -15.56 29.99
C GLN A 2 -7.88 -16.70 29.05
N LEU A 3 -7.89 -17.93 29.54
CA LEU A 3 -7.48 -19.11 28.78
C LEU A 3 -8.48 -19.40 27.65
N LEU A 4 -7.99 -19.55 26.42
CA LEU A 4 -8.80 -19.92 25.25
C LEU A 4 -9.15 -21.40 25.31
N THR A 5 -10.31 -21.71 25.90
CA THR A 5 -10.83 -23.08 25.94
C THR A 5 -11.95 -23.25 24.91
N GLY A 6 -11.75 -24.15 23.95
CA GLY A 6 -12.75 -24.44 22.91
C GLY A 6 -12.87 -23.33 21.87
N GLU A 7 -14.10 -22.98 21.52
CA GLU A 7 -14.41 -21.90 20.58
C GLU A 7 -15.08 -20.75 21.32
N TRP A 8 -14.57 -19.54 21.13
CA TRP A 8 -15.08 -18.32 21.75
C TRP A 8 -15.86 -17.52 20.74
N GLU A 9 -17.07 -17.09 21.11
CA GLU A 9 -17.97 -16.41 20.19
C GLU A 9 -18.30 -15.00 20.70
N ARG A 10 -18.36 -14.01 19.80
CA ARG A 10 -18.78 -12.65 20.15
C ARG A 10 -19.39 -11.92 18.96
N PRO A 11 -20.46 -11.12 19.19
CA PRO A 11 -20.97 -10.22 18.18
C PRO A 11 -19.91 -9.19 17.77
N LEU A 12 -19.79 -8.97 16.46
CA LEU A 12 -18.84 -8.06 15.83
C LEU A 12 -19.63 -7.00 15.03
N PRO A 13 -19.98 -5.86 15.64
CA PRO A 13 -20.67 -4.79 14.94
C PRO A 13 -19.69 -4.07 14.01
N VAL A 14 -20.04 -3.95 12.74
CA VAL A 14 -19.22 -3.28 11.70
C VAL A 14 -19.91 -2.05 11.12
N GLY A 15 -21.17 -1.83 11.50
CA GLY A 15 -22.01 -0.75 10.97
C GLY A 15 -22.13 -0.84 9.45
N SER A 16 -22.14 0.33 8.80
CA SER A 16 -22.23 0.43 7.35
C SER A 16 -20.90 0.21 6.61
N GLY A 17 -19.85 -0.25 7.29
CA GLY A 17 -18.52 -0.36 6.72
C GLY A 17 -18.12 -1.79 6.30
N GLY A 18 -17.06 -1.91 5.51
CA GLY A 18 -16.47 -3.19 5.12
C GLY A 18 -15.44 -3.61 6.16
N LEU A 19 -15.64 -4.75 6.80
CA LEU A 19 -14.65 -5.35 7.68
C LEU A 19 -13.56 -6.01 6.84
N PHE A 20 -12.30 -5.69 7.13
CA PHE A 20 -11.16 -6.27 6.43
C PHE A 20 -10.05 -6.76 7.36
N ARG A 21 -10.06 -6.31 8.62
CA ARG A 21 -9.08 -6.69 9.64
C ARG A 21 -9.74 -6.75 11.02
N VAL A 22 -9.43 -7.82 11.76
CA VAL A 22 -9.75 -7.95 13.17
C VAL A 22 -8.47 -8.28 13.92
N ASP A 23 -8.13 -7.46 14.90
CA ASP A 23 -6.99 -7.72 15.76
C ASP A 23 -7.48 -8.30 17.07
N VAL A 24 -6.77 -9.31 17.53
CA VAL A 24 -7.09 -10.00 18.77
C VAL A 24 -5.84 -10.00 19.65
N PRO A 25 -5.89 -9.48 20.89
CA PRO A 25 -4.77 -9.58 21.80
C PRO A 25 -4.59 -11.04 22.23
N ILE A 26 -3.46 -11.64 21.89
CA ILE A 26 -3.15 -13.05 22.16
C ILE A 26 -1.82 -13.15 22.89
N GLN A 27 -1.79 -14.00 23.93
CA GLN A 27 -0.60 -14.32 24.70
C GLN A 27 -0.44 -15.85 24.75
N PRO A 28 0.39 -16.45 23.88
CA PRO A 28 0.71 -17.87 23.96
C PRO A 28 1.61 -18.15 25.18
N ALA A 29 1.46 -19.32 25.79
CA ALA A 29 2.42 -19.83 26.78
C ALA A 29 3.76 -20.23 26.11
N ASP A 30 4.78 -20.44 26.93
CA ASP A 30 6.08 -20.93 26.45
C ASP A 30 5.93 -22.27 25.71
N SER A 31 6.57 -22.42 24.55
CA SER A 31 6.58 -23.64 23.73
C SER A 31 5.22 -24.11 23.21
N VAL A 32 4.28 -23.20 22.97
CA VAL A 32 3.01 -23.49 22.27
C VAL A 32 3.26 -23.76 20.79
N GLU A 33 2.59 -24.79 20.26
CA GLU A 33 2.54 -25.07 18.83
C GLU A 33 1.10 -25.22 18.38
N GLY A 34 0.77 -24.71 17.20
CA GLY A 34 -0.57 -24.87 16.63
C GLY A 34 -0.98 -23.69 15.76
N SER A 35 -2.29 -23.52 15.65
CA SER A 35 -2.88 -22.46 14.84
C SER A 35 -4.09 -21.83 15.53
N LEU A 36 -4.27 -20.53 15.29
CA LEU A 36 -5.45 -19.77 15.64
C LEU A 36 -6.30 -19.58 14.39
N THR A 37 -7.60 -19.83 14.50
CA THR A 37 -8.53 -19.58 13.40
C THR A 37 -9.64 -18.66 13.88
N LEU A 38 -9.78 -17.52 13.20
CA LEU A 38 -10.90 -16.60 13.36
C LEU A 38 -11.88 -16.83 12.21
N ARG A 39 -13.13 -17.14 12.54
CA ARG A 39 -14.22 -17.38 11.59
C ARG A 39 -15.29 -16.32 11.78
N LEU A 40 -15.89 -15.89 10.68
CA LEU A 40 -16.98 -14.93 10.65
C LEU A 40 -18.24 -15.62 10.13
N PHE A 41 -19.36 -15.39 10.81
CA PHE A 41 -20.67 -15.92 10.46
C PHE A 41 -21.69 -14.79 10.31
N THR A 42 -22.85 -15.11 9.72
CA THR A 42 -24.05 -14.27 9.81
C THR A 42 -24.40 -13.98 11.27
N ALA A 43 -25.13 -12.89 11.52
CA ALA A 43 -25.46 -12.47 12.89
C ALA A 43 -26.21 -13.54 13.71
N ASP A 44 -26.96 -14.40 13.05
CA ASP A 44 -27.67 -15.56 13.65
C ASP A 44 -26.79 -16.80 13.82
N GLY A 45 -25.53 -16.76 13.35
CA GLY A 45 -24.59 -17.88 13.38
C GLY A 45 -24.88 -19.00 12.37
N GLY A 46 -25.89 -18.84 11.50
CA GLY A 46 -26.39 -19.89 10.63
C GLY A 46 -25.49 -20.22 9.43
N GLN A 47 -24.74 -19.25 8.93
CA GLN A 47 -23.86 -19.41 7.77
C GLN A 47 -22.46 -18.84 8.05
N GLU A 48 -21.43 -19.64 7.78
CA GLU A 48 -20.05 -19.14 7.74
C GLU A 48 -19.82 -18.31 6.48
N LEU A 49 -19.21 -17.15 6.68
CA LEU A 49 -18.99 -16.12 5.68
C LEU A 49 -17.53 -16.06 5.25
N ALA A 50 -16.59 -16.22 6.20
CA ALA A 50 -15.17 -16.33 5.94
C ALA A 50 -14.41 -16.85 7.15
N ASN A 51 -13.14 -17.22 6.93
CA ASN A 51 -12.20 -17.54 7.99
C ASN A 51 -10.78 -17.12 7.62
N HIS A 52 -9.94 -16.99 8.63
CA HIS A 52 -8.51 -16.75 8.50
C HIS A 52 -7.76 -17.52 9.58
N THR A 53 -6.68 -18.19 9.19
CA THR A 53 -5.87 -19.03 10.08
C THR A 53 -4.44 -18.51 10.13
N LEU A 54 -3.91 -18.35 11.35
CA LEU A 54 -2.54 -17.97 11.65
C LEU A 54 -1.84 -19.11 12.38
N LEU A 55 -0.59 -19.39 12.05
CA LEU A 55 0.25 -20.27 12.87
C LEU A 55 0.75 -19.50 14.09
N ILE A 56 0.89 -20.20 15.22
CA ILE A 56 1.47 -19.58 16.44
C ILE A 56 2.89 -19.04 16.17
N THR A 57 3.63 -19.69 15.27
CA THR A 57 4.98 -19.25 14.85
C THR A 57 4.99 -17.94 14.08
N ASP A 58 3.84 -17.54 13.54
CA ASP A 58 3.70 -16.33 12.72
C ASP A 58 3.15 -15.15 13.54
N LEU A 59 2.89 -15.36 14.84
CA LEU A 59 2.51 -14.29 15.74
C LEU A 59 3.70 -13.34 15.91
N GLY A 60 3.51 -12.06 15.59
CA GLY A 60 4.48 -11.02 15.86
C GLY A 60 4.68 -10.81 17.36
N ASP A 61 5.80 -10.18 17.73
CA ASP A 61 6.15 -9.90 19.13
C ASP A 61 5.25 -8.83 19.79
N ASP A 62 4.34 -8.21 19.04
CA ASP A 62 3.45 -7.14 19.51
C ASP A 62 2.25 -7.63 20.33
N GLY A 63 1.97 -8.94 20.31
CA GLY A 63 0.85 -9.56 21.02
C GLY A 63 -0.53 -9.27 20.44
N TRP A 64 -0.61 -8.69 19.23
CA TRP A 64 -1.87 -8.35 18.54
C TRP A 64 -1.92 -8.94 17.12
N PRO A 65 -2.06 -10.27 16.98
CA PRO A 65 -2.29 -10.86 15.67
C PRO A 65 -3.47 -10.24 14.94
N SER A 66 -3.24 -9.94 13.67
CA SER A 66 -4.22 -9.38 12.74
C SER A 66 -4.79 -10.49 11.85
N PHE A 67 -6.11 -10.66 11.87
CA PHE A 67 -6.81 -11.58 10.97
C PHE A 67 -7.39 -10.79 9.80
N PHE A 68 -6.89 -11.05 8.60
CA PHE A 68 -7.30 -10.35 7.39
C PHE A 68 -8.40 -11.11 6.65
N PHE A 69 -9.38 -10.36 6.17
CA PHE A 69 -10.50 -10.90 5.41
C PHE A 69 -10.63 -10.17 4.07
N THR A 70 -11.07 -10.91 3.05
CA THR A 70 -11.46 -10.28 1.79
C THR A 70 -12.67 -9.36 2.02
N PRO A 71 -12.73 -8.18 1.37
CA PRO A 71 -13.84 -7.26 1.54
C PRO A 71 -15.19 -7.92 1.23
N PHE A 72 -16.11 -7.87 2.19
CA PHE A 72 -17.38 -8.58 2.12
C PHE A 72 -18.47 -7.85 1.30
N PRO A 73 -19.36 -8.58 0.60
CA PRO A 73 -20.54 -8.00 -0.03
C PRO A 73 -21.44 -7.27 0.97
N SER A 74 -22.08 -6.18 0.54
CA SER A 74 -22.94 -5.35 1.41
C SER A 74 -24.20 -6.06 1.93
N GLU A 75 -24.57 -7.18 1.32
CA GLU A 75 -25.82 -7.93 1.59
C GLU A 75 -25.77 -8.77 2.87
N TRP A 76 -24.60 -8.90 3.50
CA TRP A 76 -24.41 -9.73 4.71
C TRP A 76 -24.72 -8.99 6.03
N GLY A 77 -25.11 -7.71 5.95
CA GLY A 77 -25.55 -6.91 7.09
C GLY A 77 -24.46 -6.04 7.73
N GLU A 78 -24.75 -5.60 8.95
CA GLU A 78 -23.96 -4.63 9.73
C GLU A 78 -23.38 -5.23 11.02
N THR A 79 -23.65 -6.50 11.28
CA THR A 79 -23.17 -7.24 12.46
C THR A 79 -22.89 -8.68 12.06
N PHE A 80 -21.75 -9.18 12.50
CA PHE A 80 -21.32 -10.56 12.29
C PHE A 80 -21.19 -11.28 13.63
N LEU A 81 -21.19 -12.61 13.61
CA LEU A 81 -20.76 -13.42 14.74
C LEU A 81 -19.32 -13.89 14.49
N ALA A 82 -18.38 -13.43 15.32
CA ALA A 82 -16.98 -13.83 15.23
C ALA A 82 -16.73 -15.02 16.17
N LYS A 83 -16.06 -16.05 15.67
CA LYS A 83 -15.67 -17.23 16.44
C LYS A 83 -14.16 -17.45 16.36
N LEU A 84 -13.49 -17.45 17.51
CA LEU A 84 -12.06 -17.68 17.64
C LEU A 84 -11.81 -19.07 18.24
N SER A 85 -10.90 -19.81 17.64
CA SER A 85 -10.50 -21.13 18.12
C SER A 85 -8.99 -21.33 18.03
N PHE A 86 -8.45 -22.16 18.92
CA PHE A 86 -7.07 -22.63 18.88
C PHE A 86 -7.05 -24.15 18.71
N VAL A 87 -6.19 -24.62 17.82
CA VAL A 87 -5.92 -26.05 17.62
C VAL A 87 -4.41 -26.27 17.72
N GLY A 88 -3.97 -27.03 18.71
CA GLY A 88 -2.55 -27.24 18.97
C GLY A 88 -2.25 -27.85 20.34
N SER A 89 -0.99 -27.74 20.72
CA SER A 89 -0.47 -28.11 22.05
C SER A 89 -0.16 -26.86 22.87
N GLY A 90 -0.33 -26.97 24.19
CA GLY A 90 -0.13 -25.87 25.12
C GLY A 90 -1.36 -24.98 25.31
N GLU A 91 -1.14 -23.81 25.90
CA GLU A 91 -2.19 -22.89 26.33
C GLU A 91 -2.04 -21.52 25.65
N VAL A 92 -3.15 -20.98 25.17
CA VAL A 92 -3.21 -19.64 24.60
C VAL A 92 -4.16 -18.80 25.43
N GLN A 93 -3.73 -17.61 25.85
CA GLN A 93 -4.59 -16.65 26.53
C GLN A 93 -5.04 -15.56 25.57
N VAL A 94 -6.28 -15.10 25.72
CA VAL A 94 -6.86 -13.99 24.95
C VAL A 94 -7.09 -12.82 25.90
N GLY A 95 -6.81 -11.60 25.42
CA GLY A 95 -7.14 -10.39 26.16
C GLY A 95 -8.65 -10.29 26.38
N SER A 96 -9.07 -9.75 27.51
CA SER A 96 -10.48 -9.68 27.89
C SER A 96 -10.82 -8.28 28.41
N THR A 97 -12.04 -7.86 28.16
CA THR A 97 -12.65 -6.65 28.72
C THR A 97 -12.87 -6.80 30.22
N ALA A 98 -13.16 -5.69 30.91
CA ALA A 98 -13.43 -5.70 32.36
C ALA A 98 -14.63 -6.59 32.77
N VAL A 99 -15.55 -6.87 31.84
CA VAL A 99 -16.72 -7.74 32.05
C VAL A 99 -16.48 -9.19 31.61
N GLY A 100 -15.26 -9.54 31.22
CA GLY A 100 -14.87 -10.91 30.90
C GLY A 100 -15.19 -11.39 29.48
N GLU A 101 -15.67 -10.51 28.60
CA GLU A 101 -15.73 -10.79 27.16
C GLU A 101 -14.35 -10.66 26.53
N TRP A 102 -14.02 -11.48 25.54
CA TRP A 102 -12.75 -11.38 24.84
C TRP A 102 -12.64 -10.09 24.02
N ALA A 103 -11.50 -9.44 24.13
CA ALA A 103 -11.22 -8.18 23.46
C ALA A 103 -10.86 -8.41 22.00
N PHE A 104 -11.25 -7.48 21.14
CA PHE A 104 -10.80 -7.38 19.76
C PHE A 104 -10.82 -5.91 19.35
N ALA A 105 -10.07 -5.56 18.31
CA ALA A 105 -10.24 -4.33 17.56
C ALA A 105 -10.68 -4.68 16.14
N SER A 106 -11.67 -3.98 15.61
CA SER A 106 -12.17 -4.21 14.25
C SER A 106 -11.90 -2.97 13.40
N TYR A 107 -11.24 -3.17 12.27
CA TYR A 107 -10.91 -2.09 11.36
C TYR A 107 -11.84 -2.16 10.17
N VAL A 108 -12.54 -1.05 9.99
CA VAL A 108 -13.67 -0.97 9.09
C VAL A 108 -13.46 0.24 8.19
N LYS A 109 -13.47 0.02 6.89
CA LYS A 109 -13.45 1.12 5.92
C LYS A 109 -14.89 1.47 5.57
N ALA A 110 -15.22 2.76 5.61
CA ALA A 110 -16.55 3.23 5.21
C ALA A 110 -16.87 2.68 3.83
N ARG A 111 -18.03 2.00 3.69
CA ARG A 111 -18.46 1.52 2.37
C ARG A 111 -18.75 2.73 1.50
N PRO A 112 -18.43 2.66 0.20
CA PRO A 112 -18.93 3.66 -0.74
C PRO A 112 -20.46 3.75 -0.64
N GLY A 113 -20.98 4.94 -0.33
CA GLY A 113 -22.42 5.18 -0.22
C GLY A 113 -23.06 5.24 -1.60
N LEU A 114 -24.18 4.54 -1.82
CA LEU A 114 -24.92 4.63 -3.08
C LEU A 114 -25.50 6.05 -3.24
N VAL A 115 -25.10 6.77 -4.28
CA VAL A 115 -25.56 8.13 -4.56
C VAL A 115 -26.65 8.15 -5.63
N ASN A 116 -26.57 7.24 -6.61
CA ASN A 116 -27.51 7.20 -7.72
C ASN A 116 -27.67 5.77 -8.26
N GLN A 117 -28.88 5.43 -8.70
CA GLN A 117 -29.16 4.21 -9.44
C GLN A 117 -30.07 4.54 -10.63
N SER A 118 -29.65 4.12 -11.82
CA SER A 118 -30.46 4.20 -13.05
C SER A 118 -30.38 2.88 -13.81
N GLY A 119 -31.50 2.16 -13.83
CA GLY A 119 -31.55 0.80 -14.37
C GLY A 119 -30.57 -0.14 -13.66
N LYS A 120 -29.59 -0.66 -14.41
CA LYS A 120 -28.51 -1.55 -13.90
C LYS A 120 -27.27 -0.79 -13.43
N THR A 121 -27.19 0.52 -13.63
CA THR A 121 -26.03 1.33 -13.24
C THR A 121 -26.20 1.83 -11.81
N ARG A 122 -25.20 1.60 -10.96
CA ARG A 122 -25.11 2.12 -9.58
C ARG A 122 -23.88 3.01 -9.45
N VAL A 123 -24.06 4.20 -8.90
CA VAL A 123 -22.98 5.17 -8.65
C VAL A 123 -22.77 5.28 -7.15
N PHE A 124 -21.54 5.06 -6.70
CA PHE A 124 -21.18 5.13 -5.29
C PHE A 124 -20.22 6.28 -5.03
N ARG A 125 -20.35 6.95 -3.89
CA ARG A 125 -19.40 7.94 -3.37
C ARG A 125 -18.47 7.25 -2.39
N ASN A 126 -17.18 7.30 -2.68
CA ASN A 126 -16.15 6.86 -1.75
C ASN A 126 -15.75 8.03 -0.85
N GLU A 127 -16.11 7.98 0.43
CA GLU A 127 -15.80 9.04 1.40
C GLU A 127 -14.41 8.88 2.02
N GLY A 128 -13.83 7.68 1.98
CA GLY A 128 -12.48 7.38 2.50
C GLY A 128 -11.38 7.48 1.44
N ASN A 129 -11.52 8.39 0.47
CA ASN A 129 -10.55 8.57 -0.61
C ASN A 129 -9.45 9.55 -0.19
N LEU A 130 -8.20 9.09 -0.14
CA LEU A 130 -7.02 9.96 0.09
C LEU A 130 -6.71 10.87 -1.10
N GLY A 131 -7.35 10.64 -2.25
CA GLY A 131 -7.05 11.35 -3.48
C GLY A 131 -5.86 10.73 -4.22
N ARG A 132 -5.61 11.23 -5.44
CA ARG A 132 -4.47 10.74 -6.25
C ARG A 132 -3.12 11.22 -5.70
N ALA A 133 -3.09 12.39 -5.06
CA ALA A 133 -1.92 12.90 -4.36
C ALA A 133 -2.33 13.31 -2.94
N PHE A 134 -1.51 12.96 -1.95
CA PHE A 134 -1.76 13.27 -0.54
C PHE A 134 -0.47 13.41 0.26
N VAL A 135 -0.56 14.04 1.43
CA VAL A 135 0.56 14.25 2.35
C VAL A 135 0.49 13.23 3.46
N VAL A 136 1.65 12.72 3.86
CA VAL A 136 1.81 11.76 4.95
C VAL A 136 2.94 12.23 5.88
N PRO A 137 2.72 12.31 7.20
CA PRO A 137 3.69 12.86 8.13
C PRO A 137 4.85 11.93 8.46
N SER A 138 4.65 10.62 8.37
CA SER A 138 5.61 9.65 8.85
C SER A 138 5.92 8.58 7.82
N ALA A 139 7.10 7.97 7.94
CA ALA A 139 7.49 6.84 7.10
C ALA A 139 8.05 5.70 7.93
N GLN A 140 7.73 4.48 7.50
CA GLN A 140 8.37 3.26 7.96
C GLN A 140 9.20 2.68 6.81
N ILE A 141 10.48 2.42 7.06
CA ILE A 141 11.35 1.81 6.06
C ILE A 141 11.22 0.29 6.14
N ALA A 142 10.88 -0.35 5.03
CA ALA A 142 10.79 -1.80 4.94
C ALA A 142 12.14 -2.42 4.55
N ALA A 143 12.51 -3.52 5.21
CA ALA A 143 13.77 -4.23 4.95
C ALA A 143 13.72 -5.13 3.69
N SER A 144 12.52 -5.54 3.26
CA SER A 144 12.28 -6.36 2.06
C SER A 144 10.90 -6.08 1.48
N PRO A 145 10.62 -6.50 0.22
CA PRO A 145 9.29 -6.38 -0.37
C PRO A 145 8.20 -7.10 0.42
N GLU A 146 8.52 -8.25 1.01
CA GLU A 146 7.58 -9.00 1.86
C GLU A 146 7.29 -8.24 3.16
N ALA A 147 8.33 -7.68 3.80
CA ALA A 147 8.15 -6.84 4.98
C ALA A 147 7.34 -5.57 4.64
N ALA A 148 7.52 -5.00 3.44
CA ALA A 148 6.75 -3.85 2.97
C ALA A 148 5.27 -4.21 2.83
N LEU A 149 4.95 -5.34 2.18
CA LEU A 149 3.58 -5.80 2.03
C LEU A 149 2.91 -6.05 3.39
N THR A 150 3.59 -6.74 4.31
CA THR A 150 3.08 -6.98 5.66
C THR A 150 2.85 -5.68 6.41
N ALA A 151 3.78 -4.72 6.33
CA ALA A 151 3.61 -3.41 6.97
C ALA A 151 2.41 -2.64 6.39
N VAL A 152 2.24 -2.63 5.07
CA VAL A 152 1.07 -2.00 4.42
C VAL A 152 -0.23 -2.64 4.86
N GLN A 153 -0.27 -3.97 5.02
CA GLN A 153 -1.44 -4.68 5.52
C GLN A 153 -1.75 -4.31 6.98
N ASN A 154 -0.73 -4.30 7.84
CA ASN A 154 -0.85 -3.96 9.26
C ASN A 154 -1.14 -2.48 9.52
N HIS A 155 -0.94 -1.60 8.55
CA HIS A 155 -1.24 -0.16 8.65
C HIS A 155 -2.24 0.30 7.59
N ALA A 156 -3.05 -0.60 7.03
CA ALA A 156 -3.95 -0.31 5.92
C ALA A 156 -4.99 0.80 6.21
N ASP A 157 -5.31 0.99 7.49
CA ASP A 157 -6.19 2.03 8.02
C ASP A 157 -5.49 3.35 8.36
N GLU A 158 -4.16 3.38 8.34
CA GLU A 158 -3.32 4.53 8.73
C GLU A 158 -2.45 5.03 7.57
N LEU A 159 -2.70 4.59 6.32
CA LEU A 159 -1.88 4.97 5.16
C LEU A 159 -1.95 6.46 4.79
N ASP A 160 -2.82 7.23 5.45
CA ASP A 160 -2.87 8.69 5.41
C ASP A 160 -1.91 9.34 6.42
N GLN A 161 -1.47 8.59 7.43
CA GLN A 161 -0.54 9.01 8.49
C GLN A 161 0.84 8.36 8.37
N LEU A 162 0.94 7.18 7.75
CA LEU A 162 2.17 6.41 7.59
C LEU A 162 2.36 5.92 6.14
N VAL A 163 3.54 6.19 5.58
CA VAL A 163 3.95 5.63 4.29
C VAL A 163 5.03 4.57 4.49
N VAL A 164 4.83 3.39 3.93
CA VAL A 164 5.85 2.33 3.95
C VAL A 164 6.77 2.53 2.75
N LEU A 165 8.07 2.71 2.99
CA LEU A 165 9.06 3.00 1.96
C LEU A 165 9.97 1.80 1.70
N GLU A 166 10.20 1.53 0.42
CA GLU A 166 11.22 0.61 -0.07
C GLU A 166 12.32 1.45 -0.73
N LEU A 167 13.53 1.42 -0.17
CA LEU A 167 14.59 2.34 -0.59
C LEU A 167 15.15 2.01 -1.98
N GLU A 168 15.24 0.74 -2.37
CA GLU A 168 15.83 0.31 -3.66
C GLU A 168 17.21 0.96 -3.97
N GLY A 169 18.03 1.18 -2.92
CA GLY A 169 19.34 1.83 -3.06
C GLY A 169 19.32 3.37 -3.02
N ASN A 170 18.15 3.99 -2.85
CA ASN A 170 18.03 5.40 -2.50
C ASN A 170 18.60 5.67 -1.09
N PRO A 171 19.06 6.90 -0.81
CA PRO A 171 19.46 7.28 0.53
C PRO A 171 18.27 7.29 1.49
N ASP A 172 18.55 7.05 2.77
CA ASP A 172 17.56 7.21 3.83
C ASP A 172 16.95 8.62 3.75
N PRO A 173 15.61 8.75 3.78
CA PRO A 173 14.98 10.05 3.82
C PRO A 173 15.37 10.78 5.12
N PRO A 174 15.38 12.12 5.15
CA PRO A 174 15.57 12.87 6.38
C PRO A 174 14.40 12.57 7.34
N LEU A 175 14.61 11.65 8.29
CA LEU A 175 13.62 11.32 9.30
C LEU A 175 13.56 12.48 10.31
N ALA A 176 12.53 13.32 10.22
CA ALA A 176 12.30 14.35 11.22
C ALA A 176 12.02 13.66 12.56
N SER A 177 12.81 13.98 13.59
CA SER A 177 12.67 13.43 14.94
C SER A 177 11.39 13.89 15.65
N ASP A 178 10.73 14.92 15.11
CA ASP A 178 9.44 15.43 15.54
C ASP A 178 8.40 15.20 14.42
N VAL A 179 7.77 14.03 14.44
CA VAL A 179 6.58 13.72 13.62
C VAL A 179 5.37 14.40 14.28
N GLY A 180 5.36 15.73 14.29
CA GLY A 180 4.20 16.51 14.72
C GLY A 180 3.31 16.80 13.53
N ASN A 181 2.13 16.16 13.45
CA ASN A 181 1.03 16.44 12.52
C ASN A 181 1.45 17.17 11.24
N ALA A 182 2.27 16.55 10.38
CA ALA A 182 2.54 17.10 9.06
C ALA A 182 1.22 17.05 8.29
N SER A 183 0.52 18.17 8.36
CA SER A 183 -0.67 18.46 7.58
C SER A 183 -0.21 19.30 6.40
N GLY A 184 -0.77 19.02 5.24
CA GLY A 184 -0.44 19.75 4.06
C GLY A 184 -1.48 19.50 2.99
N GLU A 185 -1.60 20.48 2.10
CA GLU A 185 -2.44 20.36 0.93
C GLU A 185 -1.55 20.08 -0.27
N VAL A 186 -1.97 19.14 -1.11
CA VAL A 186 -1.28 18.87 -2.37
C VAL A 186 -2.29 18.78 -3.50
N ALA A 187 -1.98 19.47 -4.60
CA ALA A 187 -2.80 19.50 -5.78
C ALA A 187 -1.97 19.16 -7.02
N ILE A 188 -2.51 18.30 -7.87
CA ILE A 188 -1.94 18.03 -9.20
C ILE A 188 -2.30 19.20 -10.11
N THR A 189 -1.30 19.99 -10.53
CA THR A 189 -1.50 21.16 -11.39
C THR A 189 -1.34 20.81 -12.88
N GLN A 190 -0.60 19.74 -13.19
CA GLN A 190 -0.48 19.20 -14.54
C GLN A 190 -0.33 17.68 -14.50
N ALA A 191 -1.07 16.97 -15.35
CA ALA A 191 -1.00 15.52 -15.47
C ALA A 191 -0.75 15.13 -16.94
N GLY A 192 0.41 14.51 -17.19
CA GLY A 192 0.78 13.90 -18.45
C GLY A 192 1.26 12.45 -18.25
N LEU A 193 1.57 11.77 -19.35
CA LEU A 193 2.05 10.38 -19.32
C LEU A 193 3.46 10.27 -18.74
N ASN A 194 4.36 11.19 -19.15
CA ASN A 194 5.77 11.18 -18.75
C ASN A 194 6.12 12.29 -17.77
N GLU A 195 5.17 13.15 -17.40
CA GLU A 195 5.39 14.26 -16.48
C GLU A 195 4.14 14.51 -15.64
N VAL A 196 4.31 14.67 -14.33
CA VAL A 196 3.26 15.09 -13.40
C VAL A 196 3.80 16.22 -12.53
N VAL A 197 3.05 17.31 -12.44
CA VAL A 197 3.41 18.49 -11.63
C VAL A 197 2.42 18.63 -10.50
N LEU A 198 2.94 18.79 -9.29
CA LEU A 198 2.17 19.04 -8.08
C LEU A 198 2.60 20.36 -7.45
N GLN A 199 1.63 21.02 -6.81
CA GLN A 199 1.88 22.09 -5.86
C GLN A 199 1.54 21.54 -4.47
N ALA A 200 2.48 21.65 -3.53
CA ALA A 200 2.32 21.22 -2.16
C ALA A 200 2.52 22.39 -1.19
N GLU A 201 1.64 22.51 -0.20
CA GLU A 201 1.77 23.41 0.94
C GLU A 201 1.96 22.55 2.19
N MET A 202 3.18 22.54 2.73
CA MET A 202 3.59 21.65 3.81
C MET A 202 3.71 22.43 5.12
N ALA A 203 2.87 22.14 6.12
CA ALA A 203 2.97 22.79 7.43
C ALA A 203 4.20 22.32 8.23
N ALA A 204 4.63 21.08 8.00
CA ALA A 204 5.83 20.48 8.55
C ALA A 204 6.48 19.54 7.49
N PRO A 205 7.75 19.14 7.66
CA PRO A 205 8.36 18.17 6.77
C PRO A 205 7.60 16.83 6.78
N GLY A 206 7.50 16.19 5.62
CA GLY A 206 6.78 14.93 5.47
C GLY A 206 6.97 14.33 4.08
N PHE A 207 6.03 13.48 3.68
CA PHE A 207 6.04 12.82 2.38
C PHE A 207 4.84 13.26 1.55
N VAL A 208 5.10 13.54 0.28
CA VAL A 208 4.03 13.63 -0.73
C VAL A 208 3.97 12.31 -1.46
N VAL A 209 2.84 11.62 -1.32
CA VAL A 209 2.54 10.38 -2.02
C VAL A 209 1.74 10.70 -3.26
N LEU A 210 2.13 10.11 -4.39
CA LEU A 210 1.39 10.14 -5.64
C LEU A 210 0.99 8.70 -5.97
N ALA A 211 -0.32 8.44 -5.95
CA ALA A 211 -0.96 7.14 -6.18
C ALA A 211 -0.92 6.70 -7.66
N ASP A 212 0.21 6.93 -8.32
CA ASP A 212 0.57 6.38 -9.61
C ASP A 212 1.60 5.27 -9.41
N ALA A 213 1.61 4.27 -10.29
CA ALA A 213 2.56 3.17 -10.22
C ALA A 213 4.02 3.65 -10.27
N TYR A 214 4.82 3.16 -9.34
CA TYR A 214 6.26 3.38 -9.29
C TYR A 214 7.01 2.52 -10.33
N ASP A 215 8.14 3.05 -10.79
CA ASP A 215 9.15 2.42 -11.63
C ASP A 215 10.50 3.14 -11.42
N ALA A 216 11.62 2.43 -11.55
CA ALA A 216 12.96 2.99 -11.38
C ALA A 216 13.32 4.09 -12.39
N GLY A 217 12.58 4.22 -13.49
CA GLY A 217 12.75 5.30 -14.46
C GLY A 217 12.21 6.67 -14.01
N TRP A 218 11.50 6.77 -12.88
CA TRP A 218 11.00 8.05 -12.39
C TRP A 218 12.08 8.88 -11.70
N GLN A 219 12.09 10.17 -12.00
CA GLN A 219 12.90 11.20 -11.34
C GLN A 219 11.97 12.27 -10.79
N ALA A 220 12.36 12.89 -9.68
CA ALA A 220 11.63 14.03 -9.12
C ALA A 220 12.53 15.24 -8.89
N GLU A 221 11.92 16.41 -9.03
CA GLU A 221 12.51 17.69 -8.66
C GLU A 221 11.58 18.39 -7.66
N ILE A 222 12.15 19.01 -6.62
CA ILE A 222 11.47 19.95 -5.73
C ILE A 222 12.11 21.31 -5.96
N ASP A 223 11.31 22.27 -6.43
CA ASP A 223 11.76 23.62 -6.79
C ASP A 223 13.00 23.63 -7.72
N GLY A 224 13.05 22.64 -8.62
CA GLY A 224 14.13 22.45 -9.59
C GLY A 224 15.37 21.70 -9.07
N GLN A 225 15.39 21.31 -7.80
CA GLN A 225 16.46 20.48 -7.23
C GLN A 225 16.08 19.00 -7.28
N ILE A 226 16.98 18.15 -7.76
CA ILE A 226 16.76 16.70 -7.85
C ILE A 226 16.58 16.10 -6.45
N THR A 227 15.57 15.27 -6.29
CA THR A 227 15.30 14.51 -5.06
C THR A 227 15.07 13.02 -5.36
N ALA A 228 15.26 12.18 -4.34
CA ALA A 228 15.01 10.75 -4.43
C ALA A 228 13.50 10.48 -4.58
N VAL A 229 13.15 9.54 -5.45
CA VAL A 229 11.79 8.99 -5.57
C VAL A 229 11.78 7.62 -4.92
N TYR A 230 10.95 7.47 -3.90
CA TYR A 230 10.81 6.22 -3.17
C TYR A 230 9.66 5.40 -3.73
N ARG A 231 9.84 4.08 -3.85
CA ARG A 231 8.71 3.16 -3.92
C ARG A 231 8.02 3.19 -2.56
N ALA A 232 6.71 3.39 -2.59
CA ALA A 232 5.89 3.59 -1.42
C ALA A 232 4.68 2.66 -1.46
N ASN A 233 4.27 2.13 -0.31
CA ASN A 233 3.15 1.22 -0.14
C ASN A 233 3.11 0.13 -1.24
N THR A 234 4.28 -0.46 -1.51
CA THR A 234 4.51 -1.53 -2.52
C THR A 234 4.43 -1.12 -3.99
N VAL A 235 3.52 -0.20 -4.35
CA VAL A 235 3.18 0.07 -5.76
C VAL A 235 3.20 1.54 -6.14
N VAL A 236 3.03 2.46 -5.19
CA VAL A 236 2.96 3.89 -5.47
C VAL A 236 4.32 4.56 -5.27
N ARG A 237 4.40 5.87 -5.52
CA ARG A 237 5.64 6.64 -5.38
C ARG A 237 5.48 7.75 -4.36
N ALA A 238 6.56 8.07 -3.65
CA ALA A 238 6.62 9.15 -2.70
C ALA A 238 7.91 9.95 -2.82
N VAL A 239 7.87 11.21 -2.37
CA VAL A 239 9.05 12.06 -2.20
C VAL A 239 8.99 12.70 -0.82
N TYR A 240 10.16 12.85 -0.19
CA TYR A 240 10.28 13.67 1.01
C TYR A 240 10.21 15.16 0.63
N VAL A 241 9.38 15.92 1.34
CA VAL A 241 9.15 17.34 1.11
C VAL A 241 9.35 18.11 2.42
N PRO A 242 10.23 19.12 2.47
CA PRO A 242 10.37 20.02 3.61
C PRO A 242 9.10 20.84 3.89
N ALA A 243 9.08 21.54 5.02
CA ALA A 243 8.03 22.52 5.31
C ALA A 243 8.13 23.72 4.37
N GLY A 244 6.97 24.21 3.91
CA GLY A 244 6.86 25.35 2.99
C GLY A 244 5.99 25.06 1.76
N SER A 245 5.97 26.03 0.85
CA SER A 245 5.31 25.90 -0.46
C SER A 245 6.32 25.37 -1.48
N HIS A 246 5.98 24.27 -2.12
CA HIS A 246 6.90 23.54 -3.00
C HIS A 246 6.22 23.13 -4.30
N LYS A 247 6.95 23.32 -5.41
CA LYS A 247 6.61 22.73 -6.70
C LYS A 247 7.34 21.40 -6.86
N ILE A 248 6.58 20.33 -7.02
CA ILE A 248 7.10 18.98 -7.21
C ILE A 248 6.87 18.57 -8.66
N VAL A 249 7.92 18.10 -9.33
CA VAL A 249 7.85 17.65 -10.73
C VAL A 249 8.37 16.25 -10.84
N PHE A 250 7.50 15.29 -11.17
CA PHE A 250 7.89 13.93 -11.54
C PHE A 250 8.07 13.83 -13.05
N ARG A 251 9.18 13.23 -13.50
CA ARG A 251 9.46 12.95 -14.91
C ARG A 251 9.90 11.51 -15.13
N TYR A 252 9.33 10.85 -16.12
CA TYR A 252 9.71 9.49 -16.49
C TYR A 252 10.85 9.52 -17.51
N ARG A 253 12.02 9.03 -17.12
CA ARG A 253 13.27 9.01 -17.90
C ARG A 253 14.00 7.67 -17.73
N PRO A 254 13.44 6.56 -18.26
CA PRO A 254 14.04 5.23 -18.11
C PRO A 254 15.37 5.12 -18.87
N LEU A 255 16.38 4.55 -18.22
CA LEU A 255 17.70 4.34 -18.82
C LEU A 255 17.64 3.50 -20.11
N SER A 256 16.73 2.51 -20.15
CA SER A 256 16.53 1.62 -21.30
C SER A 256 16.17 2.36 -22.58
N PHE A 257 15.41 3.46 -22.50
CA PHE A 257 15.08 4.29 -23.65
C PHE A 257 16.34 4.93 -24.26
N PHE A 258 17.21 5.49 -23.41
CA PHE A 258 18.46 6.12 -23.87
C PHE A 258 19.44 5.10 -24.45
N VAL A 259 19.57 3.93 -23.81
CA VAL A 259 20.40 2.83 -24.32
C VAL A 259 19.88 2.34 -25.67
N GLY A 260 18.56 2.16 -25.80
CA GLY A 260 17.93 1.79 -27.07
C GLY A 260 18.16 2.82 -28.17
N ALA A 261 17.95 4.11 -27.86
CA ALA A 261 18.18 5.19 -28.81
C ALA A 261 19.64 5.26 -29.28
N ALA A 262 20.61 5.10 -28.37
CA ALA A 262 22.03 5.07 -28.71
C ALA A 262 22.37 3.87 -29.60
N GLY A 263 21.87 2.68 -29.26
CA GLY A 263 22.06 1.46 -30.06
C GLY A 263 21.46 1.59 -31.47
N SER A 264 20.25 2.13 -31.59
CA SER A 264 19.61 2.40 -32.88
C SER A 264 20.41 3.43 -33.69
N GLY A 265 20.92 4.48 -33.05
CA GLY A 265 21.77 5.48 -33.69
C GLY A 265 23.07 4.86 -34.26
N LEU A 266 23.74 4.02 -33.48
CA LEU A 266 24.95 3.31 -33.92
C LEU A 266 24.66 2.34 -35.08
N ALA A 267 23.54 1.62 -35.02
CA ALA A 267 23.11 0.72 -36.09
C ALA A 267 22.83 1.48 -37.40
N LEU A 268 22.11 2.60 -37.32
CA LEU A 268 21.84 3.46 -38.46
C LEU A 268 23.13 4.03 -39.07
N LEU A 269 24.06 4.48 -38.22
CA LEU A 269 25.37 4.96 -38.67
C LEU A 269 26.14 3.86 -39.41
N GLY A 270 26.14 2.64 -38.88
CA GLY A 270 26.75 1.47 -39.54
C GLY A 270 26.15 1.19 -40.92
N LEU A 271 24.81 1.24 -41.03
CA LEU A 271 24.11 1.05 -42.31
C LEU A 271 24.46 2.14 -43.33
N VAL A 272 24.56 3.40 -42.90
CA VAL A 272 24.97 4.52 -43.76
C VAL A 272 26.40 4.31 -44.26
N LEU A 273 27.34 3.93 -43.38
CA LEU A 273 28.73 3.68 -43.77
C LEU A 273 28.85 2.50 -44.75
N LEU A 274 28.10 1.41 -44.54
CA LEU A 274 28.02 0.28 -45.47
C LEU A 274 27.42 0.70 -46.83
N GLY A 275 26.37 1.52 -46.82
CA GLY A 275 25.76 2.05 -48.04
C GLY A 275 26.73 2.94 -48.84
N VAL A 276 27.45 3.85 -48.18
CA VAL A 276 28.45 4.73 -48.82
C VAL A 276 29.58 3.91 -49.44
N THR A 277 30.12 2.94 -48.71
CA THR A 277 31.19 2.07 -49.24
C THR A 277 30.71 1.19 -50.39
N ALA A 278 29.46 0.71 -50.37
CA ALA A 278 28.88 -0.05 -51.48
C ALA A 278 28.70 0.81 -52.75
N VAL A 279 28.31 2.08 -52.61
CA VAL A 279 28.19 3.02 -53.74
C VAL A 279 29.57 3.37 -54.30
N TRP A 280 30.56 3.63 -53.43
CA TRP A 280 31.94 3.91 -53.86
C TRP A 280 32.62 2.73 -54.56
N LYS A 281 32.26 1.49 -54.21
CA LYS A 281 32.81 0.28 -54.84
C LYS A 281 32.11 -0.12 -56.14
N ARG A 282 31.06 0.59 -56.59
CA ARG A 282 30.46 0.32 -57.90
C ARG A 282 31.38 0.86 -59.00
N PRO A 283 31.99 0.01 -59.86
CA PRO A 283 32.74 0.49 -61.00
C PRO A 283 31.79 1.24 -61.95
N PHE A 284 32.22 2.40 -62.44
CA PHE A 284 31.49 3.19 -63.43
C PHE A 284 31.46 2.41 -64.75
N THR A 285 30.51 1.49 -64.92
CA THR A 285 30.27 0.85 -66.22
C THR A 285 29.53 1.84 -67.11
N GLY A 286 30.30 2.70 -67.79
CA GLY A 286 29.81 3.53 -68.88
C GLY A 286 29.34 2.65 -70.03
N SER A 287 28.05 2.71 -70.33
CA SER A 287 27.48 2.12 -71.54
C SER A 287 27.98 2.90 -72.77
N ARG A 288 28.73 2.22 -73.64
CA ARG A 288 28.91 2.60 -75.05
C ARG A 288 28.04 1.71 -75.92
#